data_AF-A0A0V7ZU72-F1
#
_entry.id   AF-A0A0V7ZU72-F1
#
_cell.length_a   1.000
_cell.length_b   1.000
_cell.length_c   1.000
_cell.angle_alpha   90.00
_cell.angle_beta   90.00
_cell.angle_gamma   90.00
#
_symmetry.space_group_name_H-M   'P 1'
#
loop_
_entity.id
_entity.type
_entity.pdbx_description
1 polymer ?
#
loop_
_entity_poly.entity_id
_entity_poly.type
_entity_poly.pdbx_seq_one_letter_code
_entity_poly.pdbx_strand_id
1 'polypeptide(L)'
;MTQKPSSEKLVSALLQSIDPGQIADSQVRQTVEVLLNLIEQLNSKIKELEEENQKLRDENNRLKGEQGKPEIKANVKKGFKKDHSSEKERTIPKEHSKKSKNETIKIDREEIVVYPKEKLPLDAEFKGYEKVIVQDIRPVRNINLVPKKW
;
A
#
# COMPACT_ATOMS: atom_id res chain seq x y z
N MET A 1 29.95 -15.07 -4.03
CA MET A 1 29.93 -14.58 -2.63
C MET A 1 29.76 -15.78 -1.72
N THR A 2 30.85 -16.25 -1.12
CA THR A 2 30.83 -17.30 -0.11
C THR A 2 30.20 -16.73 1.16
N GLN A 3 29.00 -17.20 1.51
CA GLN A 3 28.37 -16.84 2.78
C GLN A 3 29.23 -17.44 3.90
N LYS A 4 29.99 -16.58 4.60
CA LYS A 4 30.67 -16.92 5.84
C LYS A 4 29.60 -17.49 6.80
N PRO A 5 29.82 -18.64 7.46
CA PRO A 5 28.83 -19.20 8.36
C PRO A 5 28.49 -18.16 9.44
N SER A 6 27.18 -17.98 9.71
CA SER A 6 26.71 -17.10 10.79
C SER A 6 27.44 -17.47 12.09
N SER A 7 27.93 -16.47 12.83
CA SER A 7 28.62 -16.66 14.10
C SER A 7 27.83 -17.53 15.08
N GLU A 8 26.50 -17.43 15.05
CA GLU A 8 25.58 -18.26 15.84
C GLU A 8 25.74 -19.76 15.54
N LYS A 9 25.89 -20.14 14.26
CA LYS A 9 26.09 -21.55 13.88
C LYS A 9 27.42 -22.08 14.39
N LEU A 10 28.45 -21.24 14.44
CA LEU A 10 29.76 -21.63 14.95
C LEU A 10 29.72 -21.84 16.47
N VAL A 11 29.05 -20.95 17.21
CA VAL A 11 28.87 -21.08 18.67
C VAL A 11 28.04 -22.33 19.01
N SER A 12 26.94 -22.56 18.29
CA SER A 12 26.12 -23.78 18.47
C SER A 12 26.89 -25.05 18.18
N ALA A 13 27.70 -25.07 17.11
CA ALA A 13 28.54 -26.21 16.77
C ALA A 13 29.62 -26.45 17.83
N LEU A 14 30.22 -25.38 18.36
CA LEU A 14 31.22 -25.46 19.42
C LEU A 14 30.64 -26.09 20.69
N LEU A 15 29.48 -25.59 21.16
CA LEU A 15 28.78 -26.12 22.34
C LEU A 15 28.40 -27.60 22.20
N GLN A 16 28.07 -28.06 20.99
CA GLN A 16 27.73 -29.47 20.71
C GLN A 16 28.96 -30.37 20.57
N SER A 17 30.15 -29.80 20.31
CA SER A 17 31.37 -30.56 20.00
C SER A 17 32.26 -30.85 21.21
N ILE A 18 32.10 -30.11 22.30
CA ILE A 18 32.96 -30.22 23.49
C ILE A 18 32.25 -31.07 24.55
N ASP A 19 32.88 -32.19 24.94
CA ASP A 19 32.48 -33.01 26.10
C ASP A 19 33.48 -32.80 27.25
N PRO A 20 33.13 -32.02 28.29
CA PRO A 20 33.99 -31.79 29.46
C PRO A 20 34.33 -33.08 30.22
N GLY A 21 33.50 -34.14 30.09
CA GLY A 21 33.70 -35.41 30.78
C GLY A 21 34.99 -36.14 30.37
N GLN A 22 35.54 -35.84 29.19
CA GLN A 22 36.80 -36.41 28.69
C GLN A 22 38.06 -35.74 29.29
N ILE A 23 37.91 -34.64 30.02
CA ILE A 23 39.04 -33.91 30.61
C ILE A 23 39.48 -34.61 31.91
N ALA A 24 40.71 -35.12 31.94
CA ALA A 24 41.23 -35.87 33.10
C ALA A 24 41.46 -34.99 34.35
N ASP A 25 41.87 -33.74 34.14
CA ASP A 25 42.10 -32.77 35.23
C ASP A 25 40.76 -32.20 35.74
N SER A 26 40.46 -32.39 37.03
CA SER A 26 39.19 -31.98 37.62
C SER A 26 39.01 -30.46 37.69
N GLN A 27 40.08 -29.71 37.91
CA GLN A 27 40.03 -28.25 37.99
C GLN A 27 39.81 -27.64 36.60
N VAL A 28 40.48 -28.19 35.58
CA VAL A 28 40.27 -27.79 34.19
C VAL A 28 38.86 -28.16 33.74
N ARG A 29 38.38 -29.36 34.07
CA ARG A 29 37.01 -29.80 33.75
C ARG A 29 35.97 -28.82 34.30
N GLN A 30 36.05 -28.51 35.58
CA GLN A 30 35.10 -27.60 36.23
C GLN A 30 35.16 -26.19 35.62
N THR A 31 36.35 -25.71 35.29
CA THR A 31 36.52 -24.40 34.62
C THR A 31 35.86 -24.40 33.24
N VAL A 32 36.06 -25.46 32.45
CA VAL A 32 35.46 -25.60 31.11
C VAL A 32 33.94 -25.69 31.19
N GLU A 33 33.38 -26.43 32.16
CA GLU A 33 31.93 -26.49 32.38
C GLU A 33 31.33 -25.12 32.68
N VAL A 34 31.95 -24.34 33.58
CA VAL A 34 31.50 -22.98 33.91
C VAL A 34 31.56 -22.07 32.68
N LEU A 35 32.62 -22.16 31.88
CA LEU A 35 32.75 -21.37 30.66
C LEU A 35 31.70 -21.73 29.61
N LEU A 36 31.41 -23.02 29.40
CA LEU A 36 30.38 -23.46 28.45
C LEU A 36 29.00 -22.97 28.87
N ASN A 37 28.66 -23.08 30.16
CA ASN A 37 27.41 -22.57 30.70
C ASN A 37 27.29 -21.06 30.51
N LEU A 38 28.35 -20.30 30.74
CA LEU A 38 28.38 -18.86 30.52
C LEU A 38 28.21 -18.51 29.03
N ILE A 39 28.88 -19.23 28.14
CA ILE A 39 28.74 -19.04 26.69
C ILE A 39 27.29 -19.31 26.24
N GLU A 40 26.65 -20.34 26.77
CA GLU A 40 25.26 -20.66 26.47
C GLU A 40 24.29 -19.57 26.96
N GLN A 41 24.49 -19.07 28.17
CA GLN A 41 23.72 -17.93 28.71
C GLN A 41 23.91 -16.67 27.86
N LEU A 42 25.15 -16.36 27.49
CA LEU A 42 25.47 -15.20 26.64
C LEU A 42 24.84 -15.33 25.26
N ASN A 43 24.91 -16.50 24.64
CA ASN A 43 24.31 -16.76 23.33
C ASN A 43 22.78 -16.63 23.37
N SER A 44 22.16 -17.14 24.44
CA SER A 44 20.72 -16.97 24.67
C SER A 44 20.36 -15.49 24.80
N LYS A 45 21.17 -14.71 25.54
CA LYS A 45 20.92 -13.28 25.71
C LYS A 45 21.11 -12.48 24.43
N ILE A 46 22.10 -12.83 23.61
CA ILE A 46 22.31 -12.19 22.30
C ILE A 46 21.08 -12.39 21.43
N LYS A 47 20.55 -13.61 21.36
CA LYS A 47 19.34 -13.91 20.58
C LYS A 47 18.14 -13.08 21.01
N GLU A 48 17.89 -12.97 22.31
CA GLU A 48 16.82 -12.11 22.85
C GLU A 48 17.01 -10.64 22.43
N LEU A 49 18.23 -10.12 22.54
CA LEU A 49 18.56 -8.74 22.16
C LEU A 49 18.39 -8.49 20.67
N GLU A 50 18.77 -9.45 19.82
CA GLU A 50 18.57 -9.34 18.37
C GLU A 50 17.08 -9.34 18.00
N GLU A 51 16.27 -10.18 18.64
CA GLU A 51 14.82 -10.19 18.46
C GLU A 51 14.18 -8.87 18.90
N GLU A 52 14.60 -8.32 20.05
CA GLU A 52 14.12 -7.02 20.54
C GLU A 52 14.56 -5.88 19.61
N ASN A 53 15.81 -5.88 19.16
CA ASN A 53 16.33 -4.88 18.23
C ASN A 53 15.54 -4.90 16.91
N GLN A 54 15.20 -6.09 16.40
CA GLN A 54 14.38 -6.23 15.21
C GLN A 54 12.98 -5.64 15.42
N LYS A 55 12.31 -5.96 16.55
CA LYS A 55 11.00 -5.37 16.89
C LYS A 55 11.05 -3.85 16.96
N LEU A 56 12.09 -3.29 17.59
CA LEU A 56 12.26 -1.84 17.70
C LEU A 56 12.49 -1.18 16.33
N ARG A 57 13.26 -1.81 15.44
CA ARG A 57 13.46 -1.33 14.06
C ARG A 57 12.15 -1.33 13.28
N ASP A 58 11.38 -2.41 13.37
CA ASP A 58 10.09 -2.52 12.67
C ASP A 58 9.09 -1.48 13.18
N GLU A 59 9.05 -1.24 14.50
CA GLU A 59 8.25 -0.18 15.10
C GLU A 59 8.70 1.21 14.65
N ASN A 60 10.02 1.47 14.60
CA ASN A 60 10.55 2.74 14.12
C ASN A 60 10.17 3.02 12.66
N ASN A 61 10.26 2.01 11.79
CA ASN A 61 9.86 2.12 10.39
C ASN A 61 8.35 2.36 10.26
N ARG A 62 7.53 1.65 11.05
CA ARG A 62 6.07 1.88 11.13
C ARG A 62 5.75 3.33 11.50
N LEU A 63 6.41 3.88 12.52
CA LEU A 63 6.22 5.27 12.95
C LEU A 63 6.66 6.29 11.89
N LYS A 64 7.66 5.94 11.06
CA LYS A 64 8.09 6.75 9.91
C LYS A 64 7.18 6.63 8.69
N GLY A 65 6.16 5.77 8.72
CA GLY A 65 5.30 5.48 7.57
C GLY A 65 5.95 4.60 6.52
N GLU A 66 7.09 3.99 6.82
CA GLU A 66 7.78 3.01 5.98
C GLU A 66 7.26 1.61 6.29
N GLN A 67 7.38 0.68 5.32
CA GLN A 67 7.11 -0.73 5.59
C GLN A 67 8.27 -1.35 6.39
N GLY A 68 7.95 -2.02 7.49
CA GLY A 68 8.91 -2.82 8.27
C GLY A 68 9.50 -3.98 7.45
N LYS A 69 10.36 -4.79 8.06
CA LYS A 69 10.95 -5.94 7.38
C LYS A 69 9.85 -6.89 6.88
N PRO A 70 9.78 -7.19 5.56
CA PRO A 70 8.74 -8.06 5.03
C PRO A 70 8.90 -9.50 5.56
N GLU A 71 7.80 -10.11 5.97
CA GLU A 71 7.75 -11.52 6.34
C GLU A 71 7.83 -12.38 5.07
N ILE A 72 9.04 -12.82 4.72
CA ILE A 72 9.26 -13.71 3.57
C ILE A 72 8.88 -15.13 3.99
N LYS A 73 7.67 -15.55 3.63
CA LYS A 73 7.23 -16.95 3.81
C LYS A 73 8.10 -17.87 2.97
N ALA A 74 8.43 -19.05 3.53
CA ALA A 74 9.20 -20.06 2.81
C ALA A 74 8.53 -20.39 1.47
N ASN A 75 9.32 -20.44 0.40
CA ASN A 75 8.86 -20.88 -0.91
C ASN A 75 8.64 -22.40 -0.87
N VAL A 76 7.51 -22.82 -0.30
CA VAL A 76 7.05 -24.20 -0.43
C VAL A 76 6.77 -24.38 -1.92
N LYS A 77 7.54 -25.26 -2.59
CA LYS A 77 7.27 -25.70 -3.96
C LYS A 77 5.94 -26.48 -3.98
N LYS A 78 4.80 -25.81 -3.75
CA LYS A 78 3.50 -26.30 -4.16
C LYS A 78 3.54 -26.32 -5.67
N GLY A 79 3.34 -27.50 -6.23
CA GLY A 79 3.61 -27.87 -7.62
C GLY A 79 3.44 -26.73 -8.62
N PHE A 80 4.45 -26.59 -9.47
CA PHE A 80 4.37 -25.83 -10.71
C PHE A 80 3.08 -26.23 -11.44
N LYS A 81 2.13 -25.29 -11.46
CA LYS A 81 0.87 -25.19 -12.21
C LYS A 81 -0.22 -24.61 -11.31
N LYS A 82 -0.03 -23.39 -10.84
CA LYS A 82 -1.14 -22.45 -10.90
C LYS A 82 -0.82 -21.55 -12.06
N ASP A 83 -1.62 -21.68 -13.11
CA ASP A 83 -1.72 -20.68 -14.14
C ASP A 83 -2.11 -19.38 -13.42
N HIS A 84 -1.11 -18.54 -13.12
CA HIS A 84 -1.28 -17.24 -12.47
C HIS A 84 -1.80 -16.20 -13.46
N SER A 85 -2.16 -16.63 -14.67
CA SER A 85 -2.76 -15.76 -15.66
C SER A 85 -4.11 -15.26 -15.17
N SER A 86 -4.16 -13.98 -14.86
CA SER A 86 -5.38 -13.22 -14.60
C SER A 86 -6.26 -13.08 -15.85
N GLU A 87 -5.95 -13.74 -16.96
CA GLU A 87 -6.76 -13.70 -18.18
C GLU A 87 -8.19 -14.19 -17.94
N LYS A 88 -8.37 -15.15 -17.02
CA LYS A 88 -9.72 -15.58 -16.56
C LYS A 88 -10.46 -14.52 -15.74
N GLU A 89 -9.73 -13.62 -15.08
CA GLU A 89 -10.28 -12.52 -14.29
C GLU A 89 -10.43 -11.23 -15.12
N ARG A 90 -9.94 -11.23 -16.36
CA ARG A 90 -10.00 -10.08 -17.26
C ARG A 90 -11.42 -9.91 -17.80
N THR A 91 -12.16 -8.99 -17.20
CA THR A 91 -13.46 -8.56 -17.73
C THR A 91 -13.26 -7.80 -19.03
N ILE A 92 -13.98 -8.21 -20.09
CA ILE A 92 -14.04 -7.45 -21.34
C ILE A 92 -14.64 -6.07 -21.02
N PRO A 93 -13.96 -4.97 -21.35
CA PRO A 93 -14.50 -3.63 -21.15
C PRO A 93 -15.83 -3.51 -21.87
N LYS A 94 -16.91 -3.22 -21.13
CA LYS A 94 -18.19 -2.91 -21.75
C LYS A 94 -18.07 -1.59 -22.47
N GLU A 95 -18.66 -1.51 -23.66
CA GLU A 95 -18.72 -0.26 -24.41
C GLU A 95 -19.49 0.78 -23.58
N HIS A 96 -18.77 1.83 -23.15
CA HIS A 96 -19.36 2.89 -22.35
C HIS A 96 -20.06 3.87 -23.28
N SER A 97 -21.39 3.83 -23.32
CA SER A 97 -22.17 4.90 -23.91
C SER A 97 -22.49 5.96 -22.85
N LYS A 98 -22.07 7.20 -23.10
CA LYS A 98 -22.52 8.34 -22.31
C LYS A 98 -24.00 8.55 -22.61
N LYS A 99 -24.87 8.31 -21.62
CA LYS A 99 -26.26 8.76 -21.72
C LYS A 99 -26.28 10.29 -21.75
N SER A 100 -27.04 10.86 -22.67
CA SER A 100 -27.23 12.30 -22.72
C SER A 100 -27.89 12.73 -21.40
N LYS A 101 -27.31 13.71 -20.69
CA LYS A 101 -27.86 14.15 -19.40
C LYS A 101 -29.15 14.96 -19.57
N ASN A 102 -29.34 15.57 -20.74
CA ASN A 102 -30.38 16.56 -20.97
C ASN A 102 -31.69 15.96 -21.51
N GLU A 103 -31.68 14.81 -22.20
CA GLU A 103 -32.92 14.22 -22.76
C GLU A 103 -33.90 13.74 -21.68
N THR A 104 -33.41 13.45 -20.47
CA THR A 104 -34.26 12.94 -19.37
C THR A 104 -34.83 14.07 -18.50
N ILE A 105 -34.34 15.30 -18.63
CA ILE A 105 -34.73 16.41 -17.74
C ILE A 105 -36.05 17.03 -18.23
N LYS A 106 -37.11 16.94 -17.42
CA LYS A 106 -38.37 17.63 -17.68
C LYS A 106 -38.19 19.14 -17.46
N ILE A 107 -38.51 19.94 -18.46
CA ILE A 107 -38.49 21.42 -18.40
C ILE A 107 -39.84 21.92 -17.90
N ASP A 108 -39.85 22.74 -16.86
CA ASP A 108 -41.10 23.28 -16.29
C ASP A 108 -41.46 24.65 -16.88
N ARG A 109 -40.46 25.46 -17.29
CA ARG A 109 -40.64 26.80 -17.88
C ARG A 109 -39.52 27.15 -18.87
N GLU A 110 -39.83 27.98 -19.86
CA GLU A 110 -38.84 28.58 -20.77
C GLU A 110 -38.82 30.11 -20.64
N GLU A 111 -37.64 30.72 -20.56
CA GLU A 111 -37.48 32.17 -20.40
C GLU A 111 -36.35 32.73 -21.29
N ILE A 112 -36.61 33.86 -21.96
CA ILE A 112 -35.60 34.57 -22.75
C ILE A 112 -34.83 35.52 -21.84
N VAL A 113 -33.53 35.28 -21.69
CA VAL A 113 -32.66 36.12 -20.85
C VAL A 113 -32.06 37.25 -21.69
N VAL A 114 -32.40 38.50 -21.33
CA VAL A 114 -31.85 39.70 -21.95
C VAL A 114 -30.63 40.17 -21.16
N TYR A 115 -29.47 40.26 -21.82
CA TYR A 115 -28.24 40.76 -21.21
C TYR A 115 -28.07 42.27 -21.47
N PRO A 116 -27.65 43.08 -20.48
CA PRO A 116 -27.39 44.51 -20.66
C PRO A 116 -26.29 44.75 -21.70
N LYS A 117 -26.53 45.66 -22.66
CA LYS A 117 -25.58 45.94 -23.76
C LYS A 117 -24.32 46.64 -23.28
N GLU A 118 -24.41 47.37 -22.18
CA GLU A 118 -23.33 48.15 -21.58
C GLU A 118 -22.21 47.27 -21.02
N LYS A 119 -22.50 45.99 -20.79
CA LYS A 119 -21.55 44.99 -20.29
C LYS A 119 -20.95 44.13 -21.40
N LEU A 120 -21.38 44.31 -22.66
CA LEU A 120 -20.81 43.61 -23.80
C LEU A 120 -19.55 44.31 -24.29
N PRO A 121 -18.54 43.57 -24.76
CA PRO A 121 -17.39 44.17 -25.41
C PRO A 121 -17.81 44.86 -26.72
N LEU A 122 -17.02 45.84 -27.18
CA LEU A 122 -17.35 46.70 -28.33
C LEU A 122 -17.50 45.91 -29.65
N ASP A 123 -16.84 44.75 -29.75
CA ASP A 123 -16.84 43.85 -30.90
C ASP A 123 -17.87 42.70 -30.79
N ALA A 124 -18.76 42.74 -29.79
CA ALA A 124 -19.81 41.73 -29.62
C ALA A 124 -20.86 41.83 -30.75
N GLU A 125 -21.11 40.72 -31.45
CA GLU A 125 -22.04 40.65 -32.57
C GLU A 125 -23.12 39.62 -32.31
N PHE A 126 -24.39 39.99 -32.47
CA PHE A 126 -25.49 39.05 -32.22
C PHE A 126 -25.44 37.82 -33.14
N LYS A 127 -25.22 36.63 -32.57
CA LYS A 127 -25.10 35.33 -33.27
C LYS A 127 -26.33 34.42 -33.09
N GLY A 128 -27.38 34.88 -32.43
CA GLY A 128 -28.64 34.15 -32.26
C GLY A 128 -28.94 33.80 -30.81
N TYR A 129 -29.62 32.67 -30.59
CA TYR A 129 -30.03 32.23 -29.26
C TYR A 129 -29.43 30.85 -28.93
N GLU A 130 -29.02 30.65 -27.69
CA GLU A 130 -28.61 29.34 -27.15
C GLU A 130 -29.67 28.79 -26.21
N LYS A 131 -29.91 27.48 -26.18
CA LYS A 131 -30.73 26.85 -25.14
C LYS A 131 -29.84 26.36 -24.01
N VAL A 132 -30.08 26.82 -22.79
CA VAL A 132 -29.32 26.48 -21.58
C VAL A 132 -30.29 26.03 -20.50
N ILE A 133 -30.19 24.77 -20.08
CA ILE A 133 -31.01 24.24 -18.98
C ILE A 133 -30.37 24.62 -17.65
N VAL A 134 -31.11 25.28 -16.76
CA VAL A 134 -30.68 25.66 -15.42
C VAL A 134 -31.61 25.03 -14.38
N GLN A 135 -31.02 24.38 -13.38
CA GLN A 135 -31.74 23.76 -12.26
C GLN A 135 -31.56 24.62 -11.00
N ASP A 136 -32.67 25.05 -10.39
CA ASP A 136 -32.65 25.76 -9.11
C ASP A 136 -32.33 24.78 -7.95
N ILE A 137 -31.70 25.26 -6.89
CA ILE A 137 -31.28 24.48 -5.71
C ILE A 137 -32.51 24.03 -4.87
N ARG A 138 -33.69 24.60 -5.15
CA ARG A 138 -34.98 24.11 -4.64
C ARG A 138 -35.51 23.01 -5.57
N PRO A 139 -35.76 21.79 -5.06
CA PRO A 139 -35.80 20.55 -5.86
C PRO A 139 -37.04 20.34 -6.75
N VAL A 140 -37.76 21.41 -7.14
CA VAL A 140 -39.11 21.27 -7.73
C VAL A 140 -39.27 21.95 -9.09
N ARG A 141 -38.27 22.68 -9.62
CA ARG A 141 -38.42 23.41 -10.90
C ARG A 141 -37.14 23.45 -11.73
N ASN A 142 -37.20 22.93 -12.95
CA ASN A 142 -36.18 23.08 -13.98
C ASN A 142 -36.62 24.17 -14.98
N ILE A 143 -35.73 25.10 -15.31
CA ILE A 143 -36.03 26.20 -16.23
C ILE A 143 -35.06 26.13 -17.41
N ASN A 144 -35.59 26.22 -18.63
CA ASN A 144 -34.79 26.37 -19.84
C ASN A 144 -34.61 27.86 -20.13
N LEU A 145 -33.39 28.36 -19.97
CA LEU A 145 -33.03 29.74 -20.30
C LEU A 145 -32.55 29.78 -21.73
N VAL A 146 -33.02 30.78 -22.47
CA VAL A 146 -32.62 31.00 -23.86
C VAL A 146 -31.84 32.32 -23.96
N PRO A 147 -30.56 32.36 -23.53
CA PRO A 147 -29.75 33.56 -23.64
C PRO A 147 -29.42 33.89 -25.10
N LYS A 148 -29.23 35.19 -25.36
CA LYS A 148 -28.67 35.68 -26.61
C LYS A 148 -27.18 35.32 -26.72
N LYS A 149 -26.78 34.73 -27.83
CA LYS A 149 -25.38 34.66 -28.27
C LYS A 149 -24.98 35.98 -28.89
N TRP A 150 -23.90 36.56 -28.40
CA TRP A 150 -23.22 37.72 -28.99
C TRP A 150 -21.80 37.32 -29.43
#